data_AF-W9EFI4-F1
#
_entry.id   AF-W9EFI4-F1
#
_cell.length_a   1.000
_cell.length_b   1.000
_cell.length_c   1.000
_cell.angle_alpha   90.00
_cell.angle_beta   90.00
_cell.angle_gamma   90.00
#
_symmetry.space_group_name_H-M   'P 1'
#
loop_
_entity.id
_entity.type
_entity.pdbx_description
1 polymer ?
#
loop_
_entity_poly.entity_id
_entity_poly.type
_entity_poly.pdbx_seq_one_letter_code
_entity_poly.pdbx_strand_id
1 'polypeptide(L)'
;MNINNFENHVDKTILDRGYDYYINGNIVEVYKRGDNEYVFQVQGSDDYEVIVKIDNDGEIIYSECDCPYDFGPICKHQVAAYFKLFEIINNKNNIIHIKKNAINQFSIREVLNNLSKKELIKIIMDITENDEALRNSLIVRYSKGSYEQELEKCKKLINSIVKKYTGREGFISYRETYSFVNDMEDILRKSRNTDNILLALDIAFLLLNESIRAFQYADDSNGDIGFLVSETIDLIGDIVTDGSYLDDDLKEEIFNKLLTQIDNEILDEWNDYKIDLLRLCIEFADVEKLRNELIAKIKSIITMNSGDEYKRYSNEKMLQILFEIIDTYGTDEEALEFIEKNLDYTSFRELLISKFMKEKNFNKVIELALEGEKKDKKYAGLALKWKKIRYEAYKKLSLKEEQKKLAKELLFEGNFEYYNELKELITGDKTEFYNNLKQELKKNEGWVSKNIYLKLIVEEKDLDEIMEFVKENPSIIEGYAEMLQEKFKDEVIEVYKKHIMAVANSSSNRKEYKKVCEVVKKYKKIAGNKNMEEIVDKLIALYKNKPAFVDELNKIKKIKK
;
A
#
# COMPACT_ATOMS: atom_id res chain seq x y z
N MET A 1 19.43 -4.88 26.40
CA MET A 1 20.23 -4.30 25.29
C MET A 1 21.04 -3.20 25.93
N ASN A 2 22.37 -3.26 25.88
CA ASN A 2 23.22 -2.32 26.60
C ASN A 2 23.54 -1.10 25.73
N ILE A 3 23.62 0.08 26.33
CA ILE A 3 24.01 1.30 25.62
C ILE A 3 25.43 1.21 25.05
N ASN A 4 26.28 0.35 25.59
CA ASN A 4 27.65 0.15 25.10
C ASN A 4 27.77 -0.84 23.94
N ASN A 5 26.69 -1.55 23.58
CA ASN A 5 26.73 -2.56 22.51
C ASN A 5 25.42 -2.68 21.70
N PHE A 6 24.53 -1.68 21.78
CA PHE A 6 23.22 -1.69 21.12
C PHE A 6 23.32 -1.91 19.61
N GLU A 7 24.42 -1.49 18.98
CA GLU A 7 24.71 -1.66 17.55
C GLU A 7 24.61 -3.13 17.10
N ASN A 8 24.90 -4.09 18.00
CA ASN A 8 24.82 -5.53 17.70
C ASN A 8 23.39 -6.09 17.78
N HIS A 9 22.43 -5.30 18.25
CA HIS A 9 21.06 -5.71 18.54
C HIS A 9 20.02 -4.99 17.69
N VAL A 10 20.44 -4.09 16.80
CA VAL A 10 19.57 -3.32 15.91
C VAL A 10 19.78 -3.75 14.46
N ASP A 11 18.70 -3.78 13.66
CA ASP A 11 18.80 -4.05 12.22
C ASP A 11 19.77 -3.06 11.55
N LYS A 12 20.64 -3.57 10.68
CA LYS A 12 21.70 -2.79 10.04
C LYS A 12 21.18 -1.55 9.29
N THR A 13 20.03 -1.66 8.64
CA THR A 13 19.45 -0.55 7.86
C THR A 13 18.94 0.57 8.79
N ILE A 14 18.36 0.20 9.93
CA ILE A 14 17.89 1.16 10.93
C ILE A 14 19.07 1.77 11.69
N LEU A 15 20.10 0.96 11.95
CA LEU A 15 21.35 1.41 12.56
C LEU A 15 22.02 2.50 11.71
N ASP A 16 22.23 2.24 10.42
CA ASP A 16 22.85 3.19 9.48
C ASP A 16 22.06 4.52 9.42
N ARG A 17 20.73 4.44 9.34
CA ARG A 17 19.86 5.63 9.30
C ARG A 17 19.87 6.42 10.61
N GLY A 18 19.87 5.73 11.75
CA GLY A 18 19.96 6.41 13.04
C GLY A 18 21.32 7.05 13.29
N TYR A 19 22.38 6.40 12.83
CA TYR A 19 23.72 6.97 12.83
C TYR A 19 23.78 8.23 11.96
N ASP A 20 23.18 8.22 10.76
CA ASP A 20 23.06 9.40 9.90
C ASP A 20 22.39 10.58 10.63
N TYR A 21 21.30 10.35 11.37
CA TYR A 21 20.63 11.41 12.14
C TYR A 21 21.53 11.98 13.25
N TYR A 22 22.27 11.11 13.93
CA TYR A 22 23.21 11.52 14.97
C TYR A 22 24.36 12.37 14.39
N ILE A 23 25.03 11.92 13.33
CA ILE A 23 26.17 12.65 12.75
C ILE A 23 25.77 13.95 12.04
N ASN A 24 24.54 14.03 11.53
CA ASN A 24 24.01 15.23 10.89
C ASN A 24 23.51 16.28 11.91
N GLY A 25 23.58 16.00 13.21
CA GLY A 25 23.20 16.94 14.25
C GLY A 25 21.69 17.14 14.41
N ASN A 26 20.89 16.14 14.01
CA ASN A 26 19.43 16.20 14.10
C ASN A 26 18.90 16.10 15.53
N ILE A 27 19.77 15.88 16.52
CA ILE A 27 19.41 15.87 17.94
C ILE A 27 19.59 17.30 18.45
N VAL A 28 18.48 18.03 18.51
CA VAL A 28 18.49 19.48 18.76
C VAL A 28 18.55 19.78 20.25
N GLU A 29 17.96 18.93 21.10
CA GLU A 29 17.99 19.08 22.55
C GLU A 29 18.15 17.73 23.26
N VAL A 30 18.85 17.76 24.40
CA VAL A 30 19.00 16.62 25.31
C VAL A 30 18.88 17.11 26.74
N TYR A 31 18.02 16.47 27.52
CA TYR A 31 17.89 16.76 28.95
C TYR A 31 17.65 15.49 29.76
N LYS A 32 17.98 15.55 31.06
CA LYS A 32 17.84 14.43 31.99
C LYS A 32 16.60 14.65 32.85
N ARG A 33 15.64 13.72 32.79
CA ARG A 33 14.32 13.82 33.47
C ARG A 33 14.33 13.23 34.89
N GLY A 34 15.33 12.41 35.22
CA GLY A 34 15.49 11.79 36.54
C GLY A 34 16.77 10.97 36.61
N ASP A 35 16.90 10.08 37.60
CA ASP A 35 18.04 9.17 37.66
C ASP A 35 18.05 8.22 36.45
N ASN A 36 19.08 8.39 35.63
CA ASN A 36 19.37 7.62 34.42
C ASN A 36 18.25 7.60 33.36
N GLU A 37 17.38 8.61 33.34
CA GLU A 37 16.37 8.82 32.30
C GLU A 37 16.66 10.09 31.50
N TYR A 38 16.79 9.94 30.19
CA TYR A 38 17.20 10.97 29.25
C TYR A 38 16.13 11.16 28.18
N VAL A 39 15.87 12.41 27.82
CA VAL A 39 14.93 12.79 26.77
C VAL A 39 15.68 13.53 25.68
N PHE A 40 15.39 13.20 24.43
CA PHE A 40 16.01 13.74 23.22
C PHE A 40 14.93 14.31 22.31
N GLN A 41 15.16 15.51 21.79
CA GLN A 41 14.37 16.07 20.71
C GLN A 41 15.10 15.81 19.39
N VAL A 42 14.47 15.06 18.49
CA VAL A 42 15.07 14.58 17.24
C VAL A 42 14.29 15.13 16.04
N GLN A 43 14.93 16.02 15.29
CA GLN A 43 14.35 16.64 14.11
C GLN A 43 14.32 15.65 12.92
N GLY A 44 13.14 15.43 12.36
CA GLY A 44 12.90 14.57 11.21
C GLY A 44 11.96 15.21 10.19
N SER A 45 10.92 14.47 9.78
CA SER A 45 9.77 15.03 9.05
C SER A 45 8.90 15.92 9.93
N ASP A 46 8.98 15.71 11.24
CA ASP A 46 8.47 16.54 12.32
C ASP A 46 9.50 16.50 13.47
N ASP A 47 9.28 17.22 14.56
CA ASP A 47 10.09 17.12 15.77
C ASP A 47 9.57 15.97 16.65
N TYR A 48 10.42 14.97 16.89
CA TYR A 48 10.06 13.75 17.62
C TYR A 48 10.74 13.69 18.99
N GLU A 49 9.97 13.34 20.02
CA GLU A 49 10.50 13.08 21.36
C GLU A 49 10.92 11.62 21.51
N VAL A 50 12.14 11.40 22.00
CA VAL A 50 12.67 10.07 22.35
C VAL A 50 13.03 10.03 23.83
N ILE A 51 12.51 9.05 24.55
CA ILE A 51 12.81 8.83 25.98
C ILE A 51 13.65 7.56 26.10
N VAL A 52 14.80 7.63 26.76
CA VAL A 52 15.68 6.48 27.02
C VAL A 52 16.02 6.40 28.50
N LYS A 53 15.73 5.27 29.13
CA LYS A 53 16.08 4.99 30.53
C LYS A 53 17.06 3.83 30.61
N ILE A 54 18.14 4.04 31.37
CA ILE A 54 19.17 3.04 31.61
C ILE A 54 19.32 2.70 33.09
N ASP A 55 19.87 1.54 33.41
CA ASP A 55 20.32 1.23 34.77
C ASP A 55 21.76 1.74 35.02
N ASN A 56 22.32 1.40 36.18
CA ASN A 56 23.69 1.81 36.54
C ASN A 56 24.78 1.09 35.73
N ASP A 57 24.45 -0.04 35.10
CA ASP A 57 25.34 -0.86 34.28
C ASP A 57 25.19 -0.54 32.77
N GLY A 58 24.31 0.42 32.43
CA GLY A 58 24.06 0.87 31.07
C GLY A 58 23.07 0.02 30.30
N GLU A 59 22.34 -0.90 30.92
CA GLU A 59 21.24 -1.61 30.25
C GLU A 59 20.08 -0.66 29.99
N ILE A 60 19.57 -0.66 28.76
CA ILE A 60 18.38 0.10 28.37
C ILE A 60 17.16 -0.62 28.94
N ILE A 61 16.59 -0.06 30.01
CA ILE A 61 15.38 -0.56 30.68
C ILE A 61 14.14 -0.19 29.87
N TYR A 62 14.15 1.03 29.29
CA TYR A 62 13.02 1.59 28.58
C TYR A 62 13.49 2.48 27.43
N SER A 63 12.83 2.39 26.29
CA SER A 63 13.03 3.31 25.18
C SER A 63 11.75 3.45 24.36
N GLU A 64 11.33 4.69 24.12
CA GLU A 64 10.12 5.02 23.38
C GLU A 64 10.36 6.23 22.47
N CYS A 65 9.66 6.29 21.34
CA CYS A 65 9.61 7.45 20.47
C CYS A 65 8.19 7.65 19.98
N ASP A 66 7.74 8.91 19.89
CA ASP A 66 6.42 9.33 19.42
C ASP A 66 6.26 9.32 17.89
N CYS A 67 7.27 8.86 17.14
CA CYS A 67 7.21 8.85 15.68
C CYS A 67 6.29 7.72 15.17
N PRO A 68 5.61 7.89 14.01
CA PRO A 68 4.62 6.95 13.48
C PRO A 68 5.25 5.68 12.82
N TYR A 69 6.42 5.25 13.29
CA TYR A 69 7.15 4.12 12.72
C TYR A 69 6.63 2.79 13.30
N ASP A 70 6.13 1.88 12.44
CA ASP A 70 5.54 0.60 12.85
C ASP A 70 6.20 -0.64 12.22
N PHE A 71 7.36 -0.48 11.57
CA PHE A 71 8.07 -1.60 10.90
C PHE A 71 9.04 -2.35 11.84
N GLY A 72 8.97 -2.10 13.14
CA GLY A 72 9.81 -2.77 14.14
C GLY A 72 9.86 -2.04 15.49
N PRO A 73 10.47 -2.66 16.51
CA PRO A 73 10.45 -2.17 17.89
C PRO A 73 11.38 -0.97 18.15
N ILE A 74 12.26 -0.63 17.20
CA ILE A 74 13.25 0.44 17.34
C ILE A 74 13.24 1.26 16.06
N CYS A 75 12.96 2.55 16.16
CA CYS A 75 13.03 3.47 15.04
C CYS A 75 14.41 4.12 14.90
N LYS A 76 14.66 4.80 13.77
CA LYS A 76 15.90 5.54 13.52
C LYS A 76 16.16 6.66 14.54
N HIS A 77 15.12 7.29 15.11
CA HIS A 77 15.27 8.35 16.10
C HIS A 77 15.77 7.80 17.45
N GLN A 78 15.28 6.63 17.87
CA GLN A 78 15.78 5.92 19.05
C GLN A 78 17.26 5.54 18.89
N VAL A 79 17.66 5.06 17.72
CA VAL A 79 19.06 4.75 17.43
C VAL A 79 19.94 6.02 17.51
N ALA A 80 19.48 7.14 16.93
CA ALA A 80 20.19 8.41 17.04
C ALA A 80 20.37 8.84 18.50
N ALA A 81 19.32 8.70 19.32
CA ALA A 81 19.37 8.95 20.76
C ALA A 81 20.36 8.01 21.47
N TYR A 82 20.43 6.72 21.10
CA TYR A 82 21.39 5.78 21.69
C TYR A 82 22.85 6.17 21.40
N PHE A 83 23.18 6.57 20.17
CA PHE A 83 24.51 7.09 19.85
C PHE A 83 24.86 8.32 20.69
N LYS A 84 23.92 9.25 20.84
CA LYS A 84 24.13 10.46 21.64
C LYS A 84 24.28 10.14 23.13
N LEU A 85 23.50 9.21 23.63
CA LEU A 85 23.57 8.77 25.02
C LEU A 85 24.87 8.02 25.32
N PHE A 86 25.32 7.16 24.41
CA PHE A 86 26.63 6.50 24.48
C PHE A 86 27.76 7.53 24.54
N GLU A 87 27.71 8.59 23.71
CA GLU A 87 28.65 9.71 23.75
C GLU A 87 28.65 10.41 25.12
N ILE A 88 27.47 10.72 25.65
CA ILE A 88 27.30 11.42 26.94
C ILE A 88 27.87 10.60 28.10
N ILE A 89 27.66 9.29 28.12
CA ILE A 89 28.08 8.42 29.22
C ILE A 89 29.59 8.14 29.17
N ASN A 90 30.16 8.02 27.97
CA ASN A 90 31.55 7.62 27.79
C ASN A 90 32.54 8.79 27.67
N ASN A 91 32.10 10.02 27.40
CA ASN A 91 32.96 11.21 27.43
C ASN A 91 32.89 11.97 28.77
N LYS A 92 33.82 11.68 29.69
CA LYS A 92 33.98 12.37 30.99
C LYS A 92 34.21 13.90 30.92
N ASN A 93 34.54 14.46 29.75
CA ASN A 93 34.83 15.89 29.58
C ASN A 93 33.63 16.75 29.13
N ASN A 94 32.48 16.16 28.76
CA ASN A 94 31.27 16.93 28.39
C ASN A 94 30.30 17.17 29.57
N ILE A 95 30.61 16.63 30.76
CA ILE A 95 29.84 16.87 32.00
C ILE A 95 29.88 18.37 32.38
N ILE A 96 30.90 19.12 31.95
CA ILE A 96 31.06 20.55 32.26
C ILE A 96 30.14 21.43 31.39
N HIS A 97 29.71 20.99 30.21
CA HIS A 97 28.71 21.70 29.39
C HIS A 97 27.26 21.31 29.68
N ILE A 98 27.03 20.25 30.47
CA ILE A 98 25.70 19.82 30.94
C ILE A 98 25.32 20.49 32.27
N LYS A 99 26.17 21.34 32.86
CA LYS A 99 25.82 22.15 34.05
C LYS A 99 26.22 23.62 33.92
N LYS A 100 25.42 24.38 33.15
CA LYS A 100 25.00 25.74 33.57
C LYS A 100 23.83 26.36 32.79
N ASN A 101 23.03 25.56 32.08
CA ASN A 101 21.68 25.95 31.65
C ASN A 101 20.63 24.95 32.15
N ALA A 102 20.83 24.40 33.36
CA ALA A 102 19.71 24.07 34.23
C ALA A 102 19.10 25.38 34.75
N ILE A 103 18.63 26.23 33.83
CA ILE A 103 17.49 27.07 34.13
C ILE A 103 16.39 26.03 34.29
N ASN A 104 15.72 26.00 35.44
CA ASN A 104 14.50 25.24 35.66
C ASN A 104 13.50 25.53 34.52
N GLN A 105 13.61 24.86 33.38
CA GLN A 105 12.46 24.63 32.54
C GLN A 105 11.69 23.56 33.29
N PHE A 106 10.79 24.03 34.15
CA PHE A 106 9.73 23.21 34.67
C PHE A 106 9.09 22.51 33.48
N SER A 107 9.00 21.18 33.54
CA SER A 107 8.21 20.47 32.54
C SER A 107 6.79 21.04 32.55
N ILE A 108 6.12 21.07 31.40
CA ILE A 108 4.74 21.58 31.34
C ILE A 108 3.84 20.87 32.37
N ARG A 109 4.09 19.59 32.63
CA ARG A 109 3.40 18.81 33.67
C ARG A 109 3.66 19.37 35.08
N GLU A 110 4.90 19.71 35.43
CA GLU A 110 5.22 20.31 36.73
C GLU A 110 4.63 21.71 36.87
N VAL A 111 4.66 22.53 35.80
CA VAL A 111 3.99 23.84 35.79
C VAL A 111 2.50 23.66 36.06
N LEU A 112 1.82 22.81 35.29
CA LEU A 112 0.38 22.58 35.43
C LEU A 112 0.00 21.98 36.79
N ASN A 113 0.80 21.05 37.34
CA ASN A 113 0.55 20.44 38.65
C ASN A 113 0.67 21.44 39.82
N ASN A 114 1.48 22.49 39.65
CA ASN A 114 1.65 23.54 40.67
C ASN A 114 0.57 24.63 40.59
N LEU A 115 -0.25 24.64 39.54
CA LEU A 115 -1.37 25.58 39.40
C LEU A 115 -2.60 25.11 40.19
N SER A 116 -3.34 26.07 40.72
CA SER A 116 -4.65 25.78 41.30
C SER A 116 -5.64 25.33 40.22
N LYS A 117 -6.66 24.58 40.62
CA LYS A 117 -7.77 24.20 39.73
C LYS A 117 -8.39 25.41 38.99
N LYS A 118 -8.47 26.57 39.64
CA LYS A 118 -9.01 27.80 39.04
C LYS A 118 -8.11 28.33 37.93
N GLU A 119 -6.80 28.29 38.12
CA GLU A 119 -5.82 28.72 37.12
C GLU A 119 -5.79 27.76 35.93
N LEU A 120 -5.87 26.44 36.16
CA LEU A 120 -5.98 25.44 35.10
C LEU A 120 -7.26 25.63 34.27
N ILE A 121 -8.41 25.84 34.92
CA ILE A 121 -9.66 26.14 34.21
C ILE A 121 -9.52 27.41 33.39
N LYS A 122 -8.90 28.47 33.95
CA LYS A 122 -8.68 29.72 33.24
C LYS A 122 -7.83 29.51 31.99
N ILE A 123 -6.72 28.77 32.08
CA ILE A 123 -5.87 28.45 30.92
C ILE A 123 -6.68 27.73 29.84
N ILE A 124 -7.48 26.73 30.21
CA ILE A 124 -8.33 26.00 29.26
C ILE A 124 -9.39 26.92 28.64
N MET A 125 -9.99 27.82 29.42
CA MET A 125 -10.93 28.82 28.91
C MET A 125 -10.25 29.77 27.91
N ASP A 126 -9.05 30.25 28.23
CA ASP A 126 -8.30 31.19 27.40
C ASP A 126 -7.91 30.55 26.05
N ILE A 127 -7.46 29.27 26.03
CA ILE A 127 -7.12 28.58 24.76
C ILE A 127 -8.36 28.22 23.92
N THR A 128 -9.52 27.99 24.57
CA THR A 128 -10.76 27.63 23.88
C THR A 128 -11.58 28.84 23.42
N GLU A 129 -11.23 30.06 23.86
CA GLU A 129 -11.93 31.29 23.49
C GLU A 129 -11.88 31.54 21.98
N ASN A 130 -10.74 31.24 21.35
CA ASN A 130 -10.50 31.47 19.92
C ASN A 130 -10.56 30.19 19.06
N ASP A 131 -10.68 29.01 19.67
CA ASP A 131 -10.80 27.73 18.96
C ASP A 131 -12.11 27.01 19.35
N GLU A 132 -13.13 27.24 18.52
CA GLU A 132 -14.45 26.65 18.67
C GLU A 132 -14.44 25.12 18.53
N ALA A 133 -13.57 24.57 17.68
CA ALA A 133 -13.45 23.12 17.50
C ALA A 133 -12.83 22.46 18.75
N LEU A 134 -11.75 23.04 19.30
CA LEU A 134 -11.15 22.59 20.55
C LEU A 134 -12.14 22.67 21.71
N ARG A 135 -12.90 23.76 21.82
CA ARG A 135 -13.95 23.91 22.83
C ARG A 135 -14.98 22.78 22.76
N ASN A 136 -15.51 22.53 21.56
CA ASN A 136 -16.53 21.50 21.36
C ASN A 136 -15.96 20.09 21.56
N SER A 137 -14.70 19.86 21.20
CA SER A 137 -13.98 18.61 21.44
C SER A 137 -13.94 18.27 22.93
N LEU A 138 -13.53 19.22 23.77
CA LEU A 138 -13.52 19.03 25.23
C LEU A 138 -14.91 18.74 25.79
N ILE A 139 -15.96 19.39 25.26
CA ILE A 139 -17.34 19.14 25.67
C ILE A 139 -17.75 17.71 25.29
N VAL A 140 -17.48 17.25 24.07
CA VAL A 140 -17.82 15.88 23.63
C VAL A 140 -17.09 14.83 24.46
N ARG A 141 -15.80 15.05 24.74
CA ARG A 141 -14.95 14.11 25.50
C ARG A 141 -15.33 13.99 26.97
N TYR A 142 -15.64 15.11 27.64
CA TYR A 142 -15.72 15.13 29.10
C TYR A 142 -17.11 15.41 29.68
N SER A 143 -18.09 15.83 28.87
CA SER A 143 -19.45 16.01 29.35
C SER A 143 -20.28 14.74 29.15
N LYS A 144 -21.28 14.57 30.03
CA LYS A 144 -22.35 13.57 29.88
C LYS A 144 -23.68 14.28 29.68
N GLY A 145 -24.63 13.62 29.05
CA GLY A 145 -25.92 14.19 28.69
C GLY A 145 -26.93 13.11 28.34
N SER A 146 -28.17 13.52 28.06
CA SER A 146 -29.16 12.63 27.46
C SER A 146 -28.77 12.25 26.03
N TYR A 147 -29.46 11.27 25.47
CA TYR A 147 -29.31 10.81 24.09
C TYR A 147 -29.24 11.98 23.08
N GLU A 148 -30.22 12.88 23.13
CA GLU A 148 -30.34 14.02 22.22
C GLU A 148 -29.22 15.04 22.44
N GLN A 149 -28.81 15.23 23.69
CA GLN A 149 -27.74 16.16 24.03
C GLN A 149 -26.39 15.64 23.50
N GLU A 150 -26.13 14.34 23.56
CA GLU A 150 -24.90 13.75 23.03
C GLU A 150 -24.83 13.88 21.50
N LEU A 151 -25.92 13.62 20.78
CA LEU A 151 -25.97 13.82 19.33
C LEU A 151 -25.78 15.29 18.95
N GLU A 152 -26.42 16.22 19.66
CA GLU A 152 -26.28 17.64 19.39
C GLU A 152 -24.84 18.15 19.64
N LYS A 153 -24.16 17.63 20.67
CA LYS A 153 -22.75 17.95 20.91
C LYS A 153 -21.86 17.43 19.78
N CYS A 154 -22.07 16.20 19.31
CA CYS A 154 -21.31 15.64 18.18
C CYS A 154 -21.53 16.44 16.90
N LYS A 155 -22.78 16.80 16.58
CA LYS A 155 -23.10 17.67 15.43
C LYS A 155 -22.39 19.02 15.52
N LYS A 156 -22.40 19.66 16.70
CA LYS A 156 -21.70 20.93 16.92
C LYS A 156 -20.20 20.80 16.72
N LEU A 157 -19.58 19.72 17.23
CA LEU A 157 -18.16 19.45 17.03
C LEU A 157 -17.84 19.30 15.54
N ILE A 158 -18.56 18.43 14.83
CA ILE A 158 -18.41 18.23 13.38
C ILE A 158 -18.49 19.56 12.64
N ASN A 159 -19.56 20.34 12.86
CA ASN A 159 -19.75 21.63 12.20
C ASN A 159 -18.61 22.62 12.49
N SER A 160 -18.10 22.64 13.72
CA SER A 160 -16.96 23.50 14.08
C SER A 160 -15.65 23.08 13.42
N ILE A 161 -15.42 21.78 13.26
CA ILE A 161 -14.24 21.24 12.56
C ILE A 161 -14.34 21.58 11.07
N VAL A 162 -15.47 21.30 10.42
CA VAL A 162 -15.69 21.66 9.00
C VAL A 162 -15.44 23.15 8.78
N LYS A 163 -16.01 24.02 9.62
CA LYS A 163 -15.81 25.48 9.54
C LYS A 163 -14.34 25.90 9.76
N LYS A 164 -13.62 25.24 10.67
CA LYS A 164 -12.19 25.49 10.94
C LYS A 164 -11.34 25.25 9.70
N TYR A 165 -11.55 24.15 8.99
CA TYR A 165 -10.68 23.74 7.87
C TYR A 165 -11.15 24.25 6.50
N THR A 166 -12.45 24.41 6.26
CA THR A 166 -12.95 24.99 4.99
C THR A 166 -12.71 26.50 4.90
N GLY A 167 -12.64 27.18 6.04
CA GLY A 167 -12.34 28.61 6.12
C GLY A 167 -13.26 29.46 5.24
N ARG A 168 -12.67 30.45 4.56
CA ARG A 168 -13.41 31.31 3.60
C ARG A 168 -13.47 30.73 2.20
N GLU A 169 -12.58 29.80 1.88
CA GLU A 169 -12.45 29.21 0.55
C GLU A 169 -13.49 28.11 0.32
N GLY A 170 -14.08 27.58 1.39
CA GLY A 170 -15.08 26.51 1.31
C GLY A 170 -14.46 25.17 0.92
N PHE A 171 -13.14 25.03 1.03
CA PHE A 171 -12.40 23.86 0.55
C PHE A 171 -11.20 23.55 1.45
N ILE A 172 -10.93 22.26 1.68
CA ILE A 172 -9.81 21.77 2.50
C ILE A 172 -8.68 21.33 1.58
N SER A 173 -7.50 21.94 1.73
CA SER A 173 -6.33 21.64 0.91
C SER A 173 -5.68 20.31 1.30
N TYR A 174 -4.95 19.69 0.35
CA TYR A 174 -4.20 18.44 0.54
C TYR A 174 -3.36 18.38 1.83
N ARG A 175 -2.79 19.52 2.26
CA ARG A 175 -1.92 19.58 3.46
C ARG A 175 -2.70 19.60 4.77
N GLU A 176 -3.97 19.98 4.72
CA GLU A 176 -4.83 20.17 5.88
C GLU A 176 -5.80 18.99 6.08
N THR A 177 -6.01 18.17 5.06
CA THR A 177 -6.88 16.98 5.11
C THR A 177 -6.55 16.07 6.29
N TYR A 178 -5.26 15.81 6.55
CA TYR A 178 -4.84 14.99 7.69
C TYR A 178 -5.26 15.58 9.05
N SER A 179 -5.09 16.89 9.24
CA SER A 179 -5.48 17.56 10.48
C SER A 179 -6.99 17.62 10.67
N PHE A 180 -7.73 17.79 9.56
CA PHE A 180 -9.19 17.69 9.54
C PHE A 180 -9.66 16.32 10.01
N VAL A 181 -9.10 15.24 9.45
CA VAL A 181 -9.43 13.86 9.83
C VAL A 181 -9.07 13.58 11.29
N ASN A 182 -7.89 14.00 11.74
CA ASN A 182 -7.48 13.83 13.14
C ASN A 182 -8.43 14.50 14.15
N ASP A 183 -8.94 15.70 13.83
CA ASP A 183 -9.92 16.37 14.70
C ASP A 183 -11.27 15.60 14.68
N MET A 184 -11.64 14.96 13.57
CA MET A 184 -12.86 14.16 13.45
C MET A 184 -12.80 12.83 14.22
N GLU A 185 -11.60 12.28 14.48
CA GLU A 185 -11.43 11.06 15.29
C GLU A 185 -12.02 11.16 16.70
N ASP A 186 -12.21 12.37 17.22
CA ASP A 186 -12.88 12.58 18.50
C ASP A 186 -14.32 12.06 18.50
N ILE A 187 -15.01 12.17 17.37
CA ILE A 187 -16.37 11.64 17.20
C ILE A 187 -16.33 10.12 17.11
N LEU A 188 -15.34 9.56 16.41
CA LEU A 188 -15.12 8.12 16.32
C LEU A 188 -14.87 7.51 17.72
N ARG A 189 -13.93 8.11 18.47
CA ARG A 189 -13.64 7.73 19.86
C ARG A 189 -14.86 7.92 20.77
N LYS A 190 -15.70 8.94 20.53
CA LYS A 190 -16.92 9.14 21.29
C LYS A 190 -17.93 8.01 21.05
N SER A 191 -18.18 7.64 19.79
CA SER A 191 -19.06 6.52 19.44
C SER A 191 -18.58 5.21 20.09
N ARG A 192 -17.29 4.86 19.93
CA ARG A 192 -16.69 3.65 20.53
C ARG A 192 -16.82 3.56 22.05
N ASN A 193 -16.81 4.70 22.76
CA ASN A 193 -16.89 4.75 24.22
C ASN A 193 -18.33 5.01 24.75
N THR A 194 -19.35 4.87 23.90
CA THR A 194 -20.75 5.07 24.28
C THR A 194 -21.42 3.73 24.56
N ASP A 195 -21.82 3.50 25.81
CA ASP A 195 -22.43 2.21 26.25
C ASP A 195 -23.80 1.93 25.60
N ASN A 196 -24.57 2.98 25.27
CA ASN A 196 -25.85 2.81 24.59
C ASN A 196 -25.61 2.56 23.10
N ILE A 197 -25.91 1.33 22.65
CA ILE A 197 -25.62 0.86 21.30
C ILE A 197 -26.30 1.69 20.20
N LEU A 198 -27.55 2.11 20.42
CA LEU A 198 -28.30 2.92 19.46
C LEU A 198 -27.72 4.33 19.34
N LEU A 199 -27.29 4.90 20.47
CA LEU A 199 -26.62 6.20 20.49
C LEU A 199 -25.24 6.12 19.83
N ALA A 200 -24.46 5.08 20.12
CA ALA A 200 -23.16 4.86 19.52
C ALA A 200 -23.28 4.77 17.98
N LEU A 201 -24.28 4.03 17.50
CA LEU A 201 -24.60 3.88 16.09
C LEU A 201 -25.00 5.22 15.45
N ASP A 202 -25.90 5.99 16.10
CA ASP A 202 -26.30 7.31 15.58
C ASP A 202 -25.13 8.29 15.54
N ILE A 203 -24.21 8.25 16.50
CA ILE A 203 -22.97 9.06 16.48
C ILE A 203 -22.07 8.63 15.31
N ALA A 204 -21.93 7.33 15.07
CA ALA A 204 -21.13 6.81 13.96
C ALA A 204 -21.73 7.22 12.61
N PHE A 205 -23.04 7.17 12.46
CA PHE A 205 -23.72 7.65 11.25
C PHE A 205 -23.56 9.16 11.02
N LEU A 206 -23.55 9.97 12.08
CA LEU A 206 -23.26 11.40 11.93
C LEU A 206 -21.86 11.63 11.35
N LEU A 207 -20.86 10.90 11.85
CA LEU A 207 -19.49 10.98 11.35
C LEU A 207 -19.38 10.45 9.91
N LEU A 208 -19.97 9.30 9.62
CA LEU A 208 -19.97 8.70 8.29
C LEU A 208 -20.57 9.67 7.26
N ASN A 209 -21.72 10.26 7.59
CA ASN A 209 -22.42 11.20 6.73
C ASN A 209 -21.65 12.49 6.50
N GLU A 210 -20.84 12.97 7.45
CA GLU A 210 -19.99 14.13 7.17
C GLU A 210 -18.74 13.75 6.39
N SER A 211 -18.13 12.60 6.70
CA SER A 211 -16.91 12.12 6.04
C SER A 211 -17.15 11.87 4.55
N ILE A 212 -18.29 11.28 4.18
CA ILE A 212 -18.67 11.13 2.76
C ILE A 212 -18.94 12.49 2.10
N ARG A 213 -19.54 13.44 2.83
CA ARG A 213 -19.75 14.81 2.32
C ARG A 213 -18.43 15.52 2.05
N ALA A 214 -17.39 15.24 2.85
CA ALA A 214 -16.09 15.88 2.74
C ALA A 214 -15.38 15.63 1.40
N PHE A 215 -15.67 14.54 0.69
CA PHE A 215 -15.17 14.33 -0.67
C PHE A 215 -15.54 15.46 -1.66
N GLN A 216 -16.62 16.20 -1.39
CA GLN A 216 -17.06 17.31 -2.25
C GLN A 216 -16.33 18.63 -1.95
N TYR A 217 -15.68 18.74 -0.80
CA TYR A 217 -15.05 19.98 -0.35
C TYR A 217 -13.62 19.79 0.18
N ALA A 218 -12.97 18.66 -0.08
CA ALA A 218 -11.61 18.39 0.36
C ALA A 218 -10.80 17.65 -0.71
N ASP A 219 -9.49 17.92 -0.75
CA ASP A 219 -8.54 17.16 -1.56
C ASP A 219 -8.10 15.89 -0.82
N ASP A 220 -8.72 14.76 -1.18
CA ASP A 220 -8.40 13.44 -0.62
C ASP A 220 -7.39 12.65 -1.46
N SER A 221 -6.50 13.31 -2.20
CA SER A 221 -5.51 12.60 -3.04
C SER A 221 -4.56 11.70 -2.24
N ASN A 222 -4.43 11.90 -0.92
CA ASN A 222 -3.70 11.01 0.00
C ASN A 222 -4.56 9.91 0.63
N GLY A 223 -5.89 9.96 0.51
CA GLY A 223 -6.82 8.94 1.00
C GLY A 223 -7.17 9.02 2.49
N ASP A 224 -6.90 10.14 3.17
CA ASP A 224 -7.19 10.31 4.60
C ASP A 224 -8.71 10.26 4.90
N ILE A 225 -9.54 10.87 4.06
CA ILE A 225 -11.01 10.86 4.21
C ILE A 225 -11.55 9.48 3.86
N GLY A 226 -11.05 8.86 2.78
CA GLY A 226 -11.36 7.46 2.46
C GLY A 226 -11.07 6.52 3.63
N PHE A 227 -9.92 6.71 4.30
CA PHE A 227 -9.58 5.95 5.51
C PHE A 227 -10.54 6.22 6.67
N LEU A 228 -10.89 7.48 6.95
CA LEU A 228 -11.87 7.82 7.99
C LEU A 228 -13.25 7.18 7.74
N VAL A 229 -13.70 7.17 6.49
CA VAL A 229 -14.96 6.50 6.11
C VAL A 229 -14.89 5.01 6.39
N SER A 230 -13.81 4.34 5.95
CA SER A 230 -13.60 2.90 6.21
C SER A 230 -13.55 2.59 7.70
N GLU A 231 -12.77 3.32 8.50
CA GLU A 231 -12.70 3.15 9.96
C GLU A 231 -14.05 3.38 10.64
N THR A 232 -14.86 4.30 10.12
CA THR A 232 -16.20 4.55 10.65
C THR A 232 -17.15 3.39 10.33
N ILE A 233 -17.07 2.81 9.12
CA ILE A 233 -17.84 1.63 8.74
C ILE A 233 -17.41 0.41 9.56
N ASP A 234 -16.11 0.23 9.80
CA ASP A 234 -15.59 -0.85 10.65
C ASP A 234 -16.09 -0.70 12.09
N LEU A 235 -16.11 0.51 12.65
CA LEU A 235 -16.72 0.77 13.96
C LEU A 235 -18.23 0.46 13.97
N ILE A 236 -18.96 0.81 12.90
CA ILE A 236 -20.37 0.42 12.77
C ILE A 236 -20.48 -1.11 12.76
N GLY A 237 -19.57 -1.80 12.09
CA GLY A 237 -19.46 -3.25 12.10
C GLY A 237 -19.29 -3.81 13.52
N ASP A 238 -18.35 -3.29 14.29
CA ASP A 238 -18.13 -3.70 15.70
C ASP A 238 -19.41 -3.52 16.54
N ILE A 239 -20.07 -2.36 16.42
CA ILE A 239 -21.33 -2.07 17.11
C ILE A 239 -22.43 -3.05 16.68
N VAL A 240 -22.53 -3.34 15.39
CA VAL A 240 -23.53 -4.27 14.84
C VAL A 240 -23.29 -5.70 15.32
N THR A 241 -22.05 -6.16 15.33
CA THR A 241 -21.67 -7.47 15.85
C THR A 241 -21.96 -7.57 17.35
N ASP A 242 -21.66 -6.55 18.14
CA ASP A 242 -22.04 -6.55 19.56
C ASP A 242 -23.58 -6.57 19.73
N GLY A 243 -24.29 -5.88 18.84
CA GLY A 243 -25.75 -5.83 18.80
C GLY A 243 -26.42 -7.14 18.39
N SER A 244 -25.74 -8.02 17.65
CA SER A 244 -26.30 -9.30 17.20
C SER A 244 -26.47 -10.32 18.33
N TYR A 245 -25.91 -10.05 19.52
CA TYR A 245 -26.12 -10.85 20.73
C TYR A 245 -27.27 -10.35 21.61
N LEU A 246 -27.92 -9.24 21.26
CA LEU A 246 -29.05 -8.68 21.98
C LEU A 246 -30.37 -9.37 21.61
N ASP A 247 -31.46 -9.01 22.30
CA ASP A 247 -32.79 -9.52 21.98
C ASP A 247 -33.30 -9.04 20.61
N ASP A 248 -34.29 -9.76 20.08
CA ASP A 248 -34.81 -9.55 18.73
C ASP A 248 -35.41 -8.16 18.52
N ASP A 249 -35.96 -7.51 19.56
CA ASP A 249 -36.49 -6.15 19.46
C ASP A 249 -35.34 -5.15 19.22
N LEU A 250 -34.25 -5.27 20.00
CA LEU A 250 -33.04 -4.46 19.81
C LEU A 250 -32.33 -4.74 18.48
N LYS A 251 -32.27 -6.00 18.04
CA LYS A 251 -31.76 -6.36 16.70
C LYS A 251 -32.56 -5.66 15.60
N GLU A 252 -33.89 -5.70 15.69
CA GLU A 252 -34.78 -5.03 14.72
C GLU A 252 -34.56 -3.52 14.71
N GLU A 253 -34.39 -2.87 15.87
CA GLU A 253 -34.08 -1.44 15.94
C GLU A 253 -32.75 -1.08 15.26
N ILE A 254 -31.69 -1.85 15.49
CA ILE A 254 -30.37 -1.63 14.86
C ILE A 254 -30.45 -1.86 13.35
N PHE A 255 -31.09 -2.95 12.94
CA PHE A 255 -31.29 -3.28 11.53
C PHE A 255 -32.05 -2.18 10.79
N ASN A 256 -33.14 -1.66 11.36
CA ASN A 256 -33.92 -0.57 10.77
C ASN A 256 -33.10 0.73 10.65
N LYS A 257 -32.24 1.01 11.63
CA LYS A 257 -31.30 2.14 11.58
C LYS A 257 -30.29 1.99 10.44
N LEU A 258 -29.73 0.80 10.22
CA LEU A 258 -28.86 0.51 9.08
C LEU A 258 -29.59 0.71 7.75
N LEU A 259 -30.81 0.16 7.60
CA LEU A 259 -31.60 0.33 6.37
C LEU A 259 -31.91 1.79 6.08
N THR A 260 -32.25 2.57 7.10
CA THR A 260 -32.47 4.02 6.98
C THR A 260 -31.21 4.72 6.50
N GLN A 261 -30.05 4.35 7.04
CA GLN A 261 -28.77 4.92 6.64
C GLN A 261 -28.39 4.53 5.20
N ILE A 262 -28.66 3.29 4.78
CA ILE A 262 -28.44 2.79 3.41
C ILE A 262 -29.27 3.56 2.37
N ASP A 263 -30.46 4.01 2.76
CA ASP A 263 -31.37 4.82 1.94
C ASP A 263 -31.06 6.32 1.91
N ASN A 264 -30.00 6.75 2.60
CA ASN A 264 -29.55 8.13 2.55
C ASN A 264 -28.97 8.48 1.17
N GLU A 265 -29.50 9.54 0.56
CA GLU A 265 -29.09 10.05 -0.76
C GLU A 265 -27.58 10.31 -0.86
N ILE A 266 -26.92 10.61 0.27
CA ILE A 266 -25.47 10.80 0.33
C ILE A 266 -24.68 9.59 -0.18
N LEU A 267 -25.24 8.38 -0.14
CA LEU A 267 -24.59 7.13 -0.57
C LEU A 267 -24.84 6.79 -2.04
N ASP A 268 -25.61 7.57 -2.80
CA ASP A 268 -26.00 7.19 -4.16
C ASP A 268 -24.83 7.13 -5.14
N GLU A 269 -23.87 8.05 -4.97
CA GLU A 269 -22.60 8.05 -5.71
C GLU A 269 -21.56 7.09 -5.11
N TRP A 270 -21.79 6.59 -3.89
CA TRP A 270 -20.84 5.79 -3.11
C TRP A 270 -21.34 4.36 -2.90
N ASN A 271 -21.50 3.64 -4.01
CA ASN A 271 -22.10 2.30 -4.00
C ASN A 271 -21.28 1.28 -3.22
N ASP A 272 -19.95 1.43 -3.14
CA ASP A 272 -19.10 0.53 -2.37
C ASP A 272 -19.41 0.63 -0.86
N TYR A 273 -19.50 1.85 -0.30
CA TYR A 273 -19.91 2.04 1.09
C TYR A 273 -21.35 1.57 1.36
N LYS A 274 -22.25 1.75 0.38
CA LYS A 274 -23.62 1.22 0.46
C LYS A 274 -23.62 -0.31 0.56
N ILE A 275 -22.77 -0.98 -0.21
CA ILE A 275 -22.59 -2.44 -0.19
C ILE A 275 -21.99 -2.88 1.14
N ASP A 276 -21.01 -2.17 1.68
CA ASP A 276 -20.40 -2.50 2.97
C ASP A 276 -21.44 -2.46 4.09
N LEU A 277 -22.27 -1.41 4.15
CA LEU A 277 -23.36 -1.32 5.12
C LEU A 277 -24.42 -2.42 4.92
N LEU A 278 -24.80 -2.74 3.68
CA LEU A 278 -25.72 -3.84 3.39
C LEU A 278 -25.18 -5.19 3.88
N ARG A 279 -23.86 -5.38 3.82
CA ARG A 279 -23.22 -6.61 4.29
C ARG A 279 -23.26 -6.74 5.80
N LEU A 280 -23.14 -5.63 6.55
CA LEU A 280 -23.28 -5.65 8.01
C LEU A 280 -24.67 -6.15 8.45
N CYS A 281 -25.71 -5.94 7.65
CA CYS A 281 -27.05 -6.44 7.95
C CYS A 281 -27.15 -7.98 7.98
N ILE A 282 -26.16 -8.73 7.47
CA ILE A 282 -26.14 -10.20 7.54
C ILE A 282 -26.06 -10.68 8.99
N GLU A 283 -25.47 -9.91 9.91
CA GLU A 283 -25.37 -10.25 11.34
C GLU A 283 -26.74 -10.46 12.01
N PHE A 284 -27.81 -9.95 11.40
CA PHE A 284 -29.19 -10.11 11.88
C PHE A 284 -30.01 -11.12 11.06
N ALA A 285 -29.37 -11.83 10.13
CA ALA A 285 -30.06 -12.78 9.24
C ALA A 285 -30.47 -14.09 9.94
N ASP A 286 -30.10 -14.29 11.22
CA ASP A 286 -30.62 -15.36 12.06
C ASP A 286 -32.12 -15.18 12.33
N VAL A 287 -32.58 -13.92 12.46
CA VAL A 287 -33.99 -13.56 12.56
C VAL A 287 -34.63 -13.61 11.17
N GLU A 288 -35.51 -14.59 10.93
CA GLU A 288 -36.11 -14.85 9.62
C GLU A 288 -36.83 -13.63 9.01
N LYS A 289 -37.51 -12.83 9.84
CA LYS A 289 -38.16 -11.58 9.39
C LYS A 289 -37.14 -10.61 8.79
N LEU A 290 -36.05 -10.33 9.52
CA LEU A 290 -35.00 -9.38 9.11
C LEU A 290 -34.24 -9.92 7.90
N ARG A 291 -33.95 -11.23 7.86
CA ARG A 291 -33.35 -11.90 6.69
C ARG A 291 -34.17 -11.68 5.41
N ASN A 292 -35.48 -11.90 5.47
CA ASN A 292 -36.36 -11.74 4.32
C ASN A 292 -36.45 -10.27 3.87
N GLU A 293 -36.44 -9.33 4.81
CA GLU A 293 -36.40 -7.90 4.53
C GLU A 293 -35.10 -7.48 3.84
N LEU A 294 -33.94 -7.96 4.32
CA LEU A 294 -32.65 -7.73 3.69
C LEU A 294 -32.62 -8.28 2.25
N ILE A 295 -33.09 -9.51 2.04
CA ILE A 295 -33.18 -10.12 0.71
C ILE A 295 -34.06 -9.26 -0.22
N ALA A 296 -35.22 -8.80 0.26
CA ALA A 296 -36.12 -7.96 -0.52
C ALA A 296 -35.47 -6.61 -0.87
N LYS A 297 -34.77 -6.00 0.09
CA LYS A 297 -34.05 -4.74 -0.10
C LYS A 297 -32.98 -4.87 -1.19
N ILE A 298 -32.12 -5.88 -1.10
CA ILE A 298 -31.04 -6.09 -2.07
C ILE A 298 -31.62 -6.37 -3.46
N LYS A 299 -32.64 -7.23 -3.56
CA LYS A 299 -33.32 -7.50 -4.84
C LYS A 299 -33.94 -6.24 -5.45
N SER A 300 -34.51 -5.37 -4.63
CA SER A 300 -35.07 -4.09 -5.08
C SER A 300 -33.99 -3.20 -5.71
N ILE A 301 -32.83 -3.08 -5.06
CA ILE A 301 -31.71 -2.28 -5.57
C ILE A 301 -31.16 -2.87 -6.88
N ILE A 302 -30.92 -4.19 -6.93
CA ILE A 302 -30.48 -4.87 -8.16
C ILE A 302 -31.47 -4.61 -9.32
N THR A 303 -32.77 -4.67 -9.03
CA THR A 303 -33.83 -4.40 -10.03
C THR A 303 -33.79 -2.95 -10.51
N MET A 304 -33.60 -1.98 -9.60
CA MET A 304 -33.46 -0.57 -9.97
C MET A 304 -32.23 -0.30 -10.83
N ASN A 305 -31.15 -1.07 -10.63
CA ASN A 305 -29.93 -1.01 -11.43
C ASN A 305 -30.03 -1.72 -12.79
N SER A 306 -31.19 -2.31 -13.13
CA SER A 306 -31.32 -3.10 -14.37
C SER A 306 -31.14 -2.23 -15.62
N GLY A 307 -30.27 -2.69 -16.53
CA GLY A 307 -29.97 -1.98 -17.78
C GLY A 307 -28.81 -0.98 -17.73
N ASP A 308 -28.23 -0.73 -16.56
CA ASP A 308 -27.02 0.08 -16.42
C ASP A 308 -25.76 -0.82 -16.33
N GLU A 309 -24.99 -0.88 -17.41
CA GLU A 309 -23.74 -1.67 -17.45
C GLU A 309 -22.72 -1.17 -16.41
N TYR A 310 -22.75 0.10 -16.01
CA TYR A 310 -21.85 0.64 -14.98
C TYR A 310 -22.16 0.09 -13.58
N LYS A 311 -23.40 -0.37 -13.35
CA LYS A 311 -23.83 -0.98 -12.09
C LYS A 311 -23.59 -2.49 -12.03
N ARG A 312 -23.01 -3.10 -13.08
CA ARG A 312 -22.72 -4.55 -13.12
C ARG A 312 -21.85 -4.99 -11.95
N TYR A 313 -20.81 -4.22 -11.62
CA TYR A 313 -19.92 -4.52 -10.50
C TYR A 313 -20.67 -4.48 -9.16
N SER A 314 -21.44 -3.42 -8.91
CA SER A 314 -22.24 -3.29 -7.69
C SER A 314 -23.31 -4.40 -7.58
N ASN A 315 -23.95 -4.76 -8.69
CA ASN A 315 -24.91 -5.87 -8.72
C ASN A 315 -24.24 -7.22 -8.40
N GLU A 316 -23.02 -7.46 -8.90
CA GLU A 316 -22.26 -8.66 -8.56
C GLU A 316 -21.99 -8.74 -7.06
N LYS A 317 -21.55 -7.65 -6.43
CA LYS A 317 -21.35 -7.57 -4.98
C LYS A 317 -22.64 -7.79 -4.18
N MET A 318 -23.74 -7.22 -4.62
CA MET A 318 -25.06 -7.43 -3.99
C MET A 318 -25.53 -8.90 -4.12
N LEU A 319 -25.30 -9.53 -5.27
CA LEU A 319 -25.57 -10.95 -5.46
C LEU A 319 -24.69 -11.81 -4.55
N GLN A 320 -23.43 -11.42 -4.29
CA GLN A 320 -22.56 -12.11 -3.34
C GLN A 320 -23.12 -12.07 -1.91
N ILE A 321 -23.68 -10.93 -1.48
CA ILE A 321 -24.38 -10.83 -0.20
C ILE A 321 -25.58 -11.78 -0.16
N LEU A 322 -26.41 -11.79 -1.22
CA LEU A 322 -27.54 -12.73 -1.30
C LEU A 322 -27.09 -14.19 -1.26
N PHE A 323 -25.98 -14.50 -1.92
CA PHE A 323 -25.39 -15.83 -1.90
C PHE A 323 -24.90 -16.22 -0.50
N GLU A 324 -24.23 -15.32 0.22
CA GLU A 324 -23.79 -15.56 1.61
C GLU A 324 -24.97 -15.91 2.52
N ILE A 325 -26.12 -15.24 2.35
CA ILE A 325 -27.36 -15.55 3.07
C ILE A 325 -27.89 -16.95 2.67
N ILE A 326 -27.92 -17.27 1.38
CA ILE A 326 -28.43 -18.56 0.88
C ILE A 326 -27.52 -19.72 1.30
N ASP A 327 -26.20 -19.54 1.24
CA ASP A 327 -25.21 -20.55 1.63
C ASP A 327 -25.27 -20.85 3.14
N THR A 328 -25.66 -19.85 3.95
CA THR A 328 -25.77 -19.99 5.41
C THR A 328 -27.12 -20.57 5.86
N TYR A 329 -28.24 -20.13 5.26
CA TYR A 329 -29.58 -20.45 5.74
C TYR A 329 -30.44 -21.28 4.78
N GLY A 330 -30.00 -21.49 3.55
CA GLY A 330 -30.66 -22.30 2.53
C GLY A 330 -30.13 -23.73 2.46
N THR A 331 -30.56 -24.48 1.44
CA THR A 331 -30.02 -25.83 1.17
C THR A 331 -28.85 -25.79 0.18
N ASP A 332 -28.03 -26.85 0.16
CA ASP A 332 -26.95 -27.03 -0.81
C ASP A 332 -27.47 -26.94 -2.27
N GLU A 333 -28.68 -27.43 -2.52
CA GLU A 333 -29.34 -27.32 -3.83
C GLU A 333 -29.71 -25.87 -4.17
N GLU A 334 -30.26 -25.11 -3.22
CA GLU A 334 -30.59 -23.69 -3.43
C GLU A 334 -29.34 -22.85 -3.68
N ALA A 335 -28.27 -23.09 -2.92
CA ALA A 335 -26.98 -22.44 -3.10
C ALA A 335 -26.38 -22.76 -4.48
N LEU A 336 -26.42 -24.03 -4.90
CA LEU A 336 -25.95 -24.43 -6.23
C LEU A 336 -26.78 -23.81 -7.35
N GLU A 337 -28.12 -23.84 -7.25
CA GLU A 337 -29.02 -23.24 -8.23
C GLU A 337 -28.79 -21.73 -8.34
N PHE A 338 -28.52 -21.05 -7.21
CA PHE A 338 -28.19 -19.63 -7.21
C PHE A 338 -26.87 -19.35 -7.92
N ILE A 339 -25.83 -20.16 -7.69
CA ILE A 339 -24.55 -20.02 -8.41
C ILE A 339 -24.76 -20.23 -9.92
N GLU A 340 -25.47 -21.28 -10.30
CA GLU A 340 -25.72 -21.63 -11.71
C GLU A 340 -26.49 -20.54 -12.45
N LYS A 341 -27.50 -19.94 -11.82
CA LYS A 341 -28.27 -18.82 -12.38
C LYS A 341 -27.42 -17.56 -12.58
N ASN A 342 -26.34 -17.39 -11.81
CA ASN A 342 -25.51 -16.19 -11.80
C ASN A 342 -24.12 -16.39 -12.43
N LEU A 343 -23.89 -17.48 -13.18
CA LEU A 343 -22.62 -17.77 -13.89
C LEU A 343 -22.19 -16.70 -14.89
N ASP A 344 -23.07 -15.74 -15.14
CA ASP A 344 -22.75 -14.57 -15.93
C ASP A 344 -21.77 -13.62 -15.26
N TYR A 345 -21.62 -13.71 -13.95
CA TYR A 345 -20.69 -12.95 -13.14
C TYR A 345 -19.44 -13.78 -12.82
N THR A 346 -18.29 -13.10 -12.83
CA THR A 346 -16.97 -13.71 -12.70
C THR A 346 -16.84 -14.49 -11.39
N SER A 347 -17.26 -13.88 -10.28
CA SER A 347 -17.17 -14.47 -8.95
C SER A 347 -17.99 -15.75 -8.79
N PHE A 348 -19.19 -15.83 -9.37
CA PHE A 348 -20.02 -17.03 -9.32
C PHE A 348 -19.44 -18.18 -10.15
N ARG A 349 -18.83 -17.86 -11.30
CA ARG A 349 -18.08 -18.86 -12.07
C ARG A 349 -16.90 -19.40 -11.28
N GLU A 350 -16.18 -18.54 -10.54
CA GLU A 350 -15.08 -18.96 -9.67
C GLU A 350 -15.54 -19.83 -8.51
N LEU A 351 -16.68 -19.52 -7.89
CA LEU A 351 -17.29 -20.33 -6.85
C LEU A 351 -17.58 -21.74 -7.37
N LEU A 352 -18.24 -21.85 -8.54
CA LEU A 352 -18.58 -23.15 -9.12
C LEU A 352 -17.32 -23.95 -9.55
N ILE A 353 -16.36 -23.28 -10.17
CA ILE A 353 -15.06 -23.87 -10.50
C ILE A 353 -14.37 -24.39 -9.24
N SER A 354 -14.35 -23.60 -8.17
CA SER A 354 -13.69 -23.96 -6.91
C SER A 354 -14.37 -25.17 -6.25
N LYS A 355 -15.71 -25.25 -6.31
CA LYS A 355 -16.48 -26.43 -5.87
C LYS A 355 -16.05 -27.68 -6.65
N PHE A 356 -16.08 -27.65 -7.98
CA PHE A 356 -15.68 -28.81 -8.79
C PHE A 356 -14.19 -29.16 -8.69
N MET A 357 -13.32 -28.17 -8.45
CA MET A 357 -11.91 -28.42 -8.15
C MET A 357 -11.76 -29.21 -6.83
N LYS A 358 -12.49 -28.84 -5.77
CA LYS A 358 -12.49 -29.56 -4.47
C LYS A 358 -13.05 -30.98 -4.61
N GLU A 359 -14.12 -31.14 -5.38
CA GLU A 359 -14.74 -32.44 -5.69
C GLU A 359 -13.93 -33.30 -6.67
N LYS A 360 -12.81 -32.76 -7.21
CA LYS A 360 -11.97 -33.39 -8.23
C LYS A 360 -12.71 -33.70 -9.54
N ASN A 361 -13.80 -32.99 -9.81
CA ASN A 361 -14.51 -33.05 -11.08
C ASN A 361 -13.87 -32.11 -12.11
N PHE A 362 -12.65 -32.45 -12.53
CA PHE A 362 -11.84 -31.60 -13.41
C PHE A 362 -12.44 -31.45 -14.82
N ASN A 363 -13.28 -32.38 -15.26
CA ASN A 363 -13.98 -32.25 -16.55
C ASN A 363 -14.96 -31.06 -16.53
N LYS A 364 -15.72 -30.90 -15.44
CA LYS A 364 -16.61 -29.75 -15.27
C LYS A 364 -15.85 -28.43 -15.14
N VAL A 365 -14.68 -28.44 -14.50
CA VAL A 365 -13.80 -27.27 -14.45
C VAL A 365 -13.36 -26.84 -15.86
N ILE A 366 -12.98 -27.80 -16.71
CA ILE A 366 -12.60 -27.52 -18.11
C ILE A 366 -13.77 -26.91 -18.88
N GLU A 367 -14.98 -27.47 -18.74
CA GLU A 367 -16.20 -26.95 -19.38
C GLU A 367 -16.46 -25.49 -18.99
N LEU A 368 -16.48 -25.20 -17.69
CA LEU A 368 -16.72 -23.85 -17.17
C LEU A 368 -15.64 -22.84 -17.56
N ALA A 369 -14.38 -23.26 -17.60
CA ALA A 369 -13.27 -22.42 -18.02
C ALA A 369 -13.35 -22.09 -19.51
N LEU A 370 -13.67 -23.07 -20.38
CA LEU A 370 -13.86 -22.84 -21.81
C LEU A 370 -15.02 -21.89 -22.11
N GLU A 371 -16.14 -22.04 -21.40
CA GLU A 371 -17.26 -21.10 -21.49
C GLU A 371 -16.86 -19.68 -21.05
N GLY A 372 -16.10 -19.57 -19.96
CA GLY A 372 -15.55 -18.31 -19.47
C GLY A 372 -14.63 -17.66 -20.50
N GLU A 373 -13.69 -18.41 -21.10
CA GLU A 373 -12.79 -17.93 -22.17
C GLU A 373 -13.58 -17.38 -23.37
N LYS A 374 -14.66 -18.08 -23.77
CA LYS A 374 -15.52 -17.65 -24.88
C LYS A 374 -16.27 -16.36 -24.52
N LYS A 375 -16.81 -16.29 -23.31
CA LYS A 375 -17.60 -15.15 -22.85
C LYS A 375 -16.74 -13.89 -22.67
N ASP A 376 -15.63 -14.02 -21.96
CA ASP A 376 -14.78 -12.91 -21.53
C ASP A 376 -13.64 -12.62 -22.51
N LYS A 377 -13.79 -13.05 -23.77
CA LYS A 377 -12.78 -12.88 -24.83
C LYS A 377 -12.27 -11.44 -24.98
N LYS A 378 -13.08 -10.44 -24.65
CA LYS A 378 -12.72 -9.01 -24.69
C LYS A 378 -11.85 -8.57 -23.51
N TYR A 379 -11.89 -9.29 -22.40
CA TYR A 379 -11.18 -8.99 -21.17
C TYR A 379 -9.96 -9.90 -21.04
N ALA A 380 -8.82 -9.47 -21.58
CA ALA A 380 -7.60 -10.30 -21.66
C ALA A 380 -7.19 -10.90 -20.30
N GLY A 381 -7.35 -10.16 -19.20
CA GLY A 381 -7.06 -10.66 -17.84
C GLY A 381 -7.97 -11.81 -17.42
N LEU A 382 -9.27 -11.74 -17.70
CA LEU A 382 -10.23 -12.81 -17.38
C LEU A 382 -10.02 -14.02 -18.28
N ALA A 383 -9.86 -13.82 -19.59
CA ALA A 383 -9.56 -14.90 -20.52
C ALA A 383 -8.29 -15.66 -20.11
N LEU A 384 -7.24 -14.94 -19.71
CA LEU A 384 -6.02 -15.53 -19.17
C LEU A 384 -6.29 -16.33 -17.89
N LYS A 385 -7.04 -15.77 -16.94
CA LYS A 385 -7.42 -16.46 -15.68
C LYS A 385 -8.09 -17.81 -15.96
N TRP A 386 -9.05 -17.85 -16.88
CA TRP A 386 -9.74 -19.07 -17.27
C TRP A 386 -8.81 -20.09 -17.92
N LYS A 387 -7.92 -19.67 -18.81
CA LYS A 387 -6.89 -20.55 -19.39
C LYS A 387 -5.98 -21.15 -18.32
N LYS A 388 -5.56 -20.37 -17.32
CA LYS A 388 -4.72 -20.87 -16.21
C LYS A 388 -5.46 -21.95 -15.40
N ILE A 389 -6.74 -21.72 -15.09
CA ILE A 389 -7.58 -22.72 -14.40
C ILE A 389 -7.75 -23.99 -15.25
N ARG A 390 -8.02 -23.85 -16.55
CA ARG A 390 -8.14 -24.98 -17.47
C ARG A 390 -6.84 -25.78 -17.55
N TYR A 391 -5.70 -25.10 -17.56
CA TYR A 391 -4.38 -25.72 -17.53
C TYR A 391 -4.18 -26.60 -16.29
N GLU A 392 -4.52 -26.07 -15.11
CA GLU A 392 -4.46 -26.84 -13.87
C GLU A 392 -5.37 -28.08 -13.90
N ALA A 393 -6.58 -27.95 -14.44
CA ALA A 393 -7.47 -29.10 -14.62
C ALA A 393 -6.86 -30.16 -15.57
N TYR A 394 -6.20 -29.74 -16.65
CA TYR A 394 -5.46 -30.66 -17.53
C TYR A 394 -4.31 -31.36 -16.81
N LYS A 395 -3.57 -30.67 -15.92
CA LYS A 395 -2.53 -31.30 -15.08
C LYS A 395 -3.12 -32.39 -14.20
N LYS A 396 -4.22 -32.10 -13.51
CA LYS A 396 -4.88 -33.05 -12.60
C LYS A 396 -5.44 -34.28 -13.31
N LEU A 397 -5.86 -34.15 -14.57
CA LEU A 397 -6.29 -35.27 -15.41
C LEU A 397 -5.15 -35.94 -16.20
N SER A 398 -3.90 -35.48 -16.05
CA SER A 398 -2.75 -35.97 -16.82
C SER A 398 -2.92 -35.87 -18.35
N LEU A 399 -3.68 -34.87 -18.82
CA LEU A 399 -3.93 -34.61 -20.25
C LEU A 399 -2.74 -33.89 -20.89
N LYS A 400 -1.67 -34.64 -21.17
CA LYS A 400 -0.36 -34.07 -21.54
C LYS A 400 -0.37 -33.33 -22.88
N GLU A 401 -1.14 -33.78 -23.87
CA GLU A 401 -1.17 -33.15 -25.19
C GLU A 401 -1.91 -31.81 -25.15
N GLU A 402 -2.98 -31.75 -24.38
CA GLU A 402 -3.76 -30.54 -24.10
C GLU A 402 -2.93 -29.54 -23.29
N GLN A 403 -2.19 -30.01 -22.29
CA GLN A 403 -1.23 -29.18 -21.55
C GLN A 403 -0.18 -28.58 -22.49
N LYS A 404 0.47 -29.38 -23.35
CA LYS A 404 1.47 -28.86 -24.29
C LYS A 404 0.91 -27.76 -25.18
N LYS A 405 -0.29 -27.95 -25.74
CA LYS A 405 -0.94 -26.96 -26.61
C LYS A 405 -1.23 -25.67 -25.85
N LEU A 406 -1.84 -25.76 -24.67
CA LEU A 406 -2.25 -24.58 -23.90
C LEU A 406 -1.06 -23.86 -23.26
N ALA A 407 -0.06 -24.57 -22.75
CA ALA A 407 1.16 -23.96 -22.23
C ALA A 407 1.92 -23.20 -23.32
N LYS A 408 1.96 -23.74 -24.55
CA LYS A 408 2.56 -23.04 -25.69
C LYS A 408 1.78 -21.78 -26.03
N GLU A 409 0.45 -21.84 -26.07
CA GLU A 409 -0.39 -20.66 -26.27
C GLU A 409 -0.12 -19.58 -25.20
N LEU A 410 -0.14 -19.95 -23.92
CA LEU A 410 0.10 -19.05 -22.79
C LEU A 410 1.50 -18.43 -22.81
N LEU A 411 2.51 -19.20 -23.19
CA LEU A 411 3.87 -18.71 -23.37
C LEU A 411 3.93 -17.62 -24.45
N PHE A 412 3.28 -17.83 -25.59
CA PHE A 412 3.25 -16.86 -26.69
C PHE A 412 2.44 -15.60 -26.33
N GLU A 413 1.51 -15.71 -25.39
CA GLU A 413 0.77 -14.58 -24.82
C GLU A 413 1.57 -13.79 -23.77
N GLY A 414 2.79 -14.20 -23.44
CA GLY A 414 3.70 -13.48 -22.55
C GLY A 414 3.93 -14.12 -21.18
N ASN A 415 3.34 -15.28 -20.91
CA ASN A 415 3.44 -15.97 -19.62
C ASN A 415 4.62 -16.96 -19.63
N PHE A 416 5.82 -16.43 -19.33
CA PHE A 416 7.07 -17.19 -19.44
C PHE A 416 7.15 -18.42 -18.54
N GLU A 417 6.40 -18.45 -17.43
CA GLU A 417 6.34 -19.60 -16.51
C GLU A 417 5.95 -20.90 -17.22
N TYR A 418 5.16 -20.83 -18.30
CA TYR A 418 4.74 -22.00 -19.08
C TYR A 418 5.85 -22.59 -19.95
N TYR A 419 6.99 -21.90 -20.11
CA TYR A 419 8.15 -22.52 -20.74
C TYR A 419 8.70 -23.67 -19.89
N ASN A 420 8.80 -23.48 -18.58
CA ASN A 420 9.29 -24.51 -17.67
C ASN A 420 8.34 -25.72 -17.64
N GLU A 421 7.04 -25.47 -17.61
CA GLU A 421 6.02 -26.51 -17.71
C GLU A 421 6.15 -27.31 -19.03
N LEU A 422 6.39 -26.64 -20.16
CA LEU A 422 6.65 -27.30 -21.43
C LEU A 422 7.91 -28.17 -21.38
N LYS A 423 9.00 -27.69 -20.76
CA LYS A 423 10.25 -28.47 -20.61
C LYS A 423 10.06 -29.77 -19.84
N GLU A 424 9.18 -29.78 -18.83
CA GLU A 424 8.87 -30.97 -18.03
C GLU A 424 8.00 -31.98 -18.80
N LEU A 425 7.11 -31.49 -19.68
CA LEU A 425 6.21 -32.33 -20.47
C LEU A 425 6.87 -33.01 -21.69
N ILE A 426 8.10 -32.62 -22.04
CA ILE A 426 8.82 -33.18 -23.19
C ILE A 426 9.55 -34.46 -22.79
N THR A 427 9.19 -35.54 -23.49
CA THR A 427 9.86 -36.84 -23.39
C THR A 427 10.89 -37.07 -24.51
N GLY A 428 10.99 -36.15 -25.48
CA GLY A 428 11.90 -36.20 -26.63
C GLY A 428 13.16 -35.33 -26.44
N ASP A 429 13.84 -35.01 -27.55
CA ASP A 429 15.03 -34.15 -27.52
C ASP A 429 14.66 -32.70 -27.16
N LYS A 430 15.11 -32.28 -25.97
CA LYS A 430 14.90 -30.92 -25.45
C LYS A 430 15.58 -29.86 -26.34
N THR A 431 16.67 -30.21 -27.00
CA THR A 431 17.41 -29.33 -27.91
C THR A 431 16.59 -29.05 -29.17
N GLU A 432 15.99 -30.09 -29.75
CA GLU A 432 15.11 -29.96 -30.91
C GLU A 432 13.87 -29.12 -30.57
N PHE A 433 13.25 -29.38 -29.41
CA PHE A 433 12.12 -28.58 -28.94
C PHE A 433 12.47 -27.11 -28.77
N TYR A 434 13.59 -26.82 -28.08
CA TYR A 434 14.06 -25.44 -27.90
C TYR A 434 14.28 -24.76 -29.25
N ASN A 435 14.96 -25.42 -30.19
CA ASN A 435 15.23 -24.86 -31.51
C ASN A 435 13.93 -24.58 -32.29
N ASN A 436 12.96 -25.48 -32.24
CA ASN A 436 11.65 -25.26 -32.90
C ASN A 436 10.90 -24.08 -32.27
N LEU A 437 10.84 -24.02 -30.95
CA LEU A 437 10.18 -22.93 -30.21
C LEU A 437 10.85 -21.57 -30.49
N LYS A 438 12.19 -21.55 -30.49
CA LYS A 438 13.02 -20.40 -30.82
C LYS A 438 12.69 -19.87 -32.22
N GLN A 439 12.61 -20.75 -33.22
CA GLN A 439 12.30 -20.38 -34.60
C GLN A 439 10.87 -19.84 -34.76
N GLU A 440 9.90 -20.42 -34.05
CA GLU A 440 8.53 -19.92 -34.06
C GLU A 440 8.42 -18.51 -33.45
N LEU A 441 9.09 -18.26 -32.33
CA LEU A 441 9.11 -16.94 -31.70
C LEU A 441 9.82 -15.90 -32.57
N LYS A 442 10.93 -16.27 -33.25
CA LYS A 442 11.63 -15.39 -34.21
C LYS A 442 10.73 -14.95 -35.37
N LYS A 443 9.85 -15.83 -35.85
CA LYS A 443 8.92 -15.52 -36.97
C LYS A 443 7.83 -14.53 -36.58
N ASN A 444 7.57 -14.33 -35.29
CA ASN A 444 6.50 -13.47 -34.81
C ASN A 444 7.07 -12.11 -34.38
N GLU A 445 6.80 -11.06 -35.16
CA GLU A 445 7.41 -9.74 -34.96
C GLU A 445 6.84 -8.93 -33.77
N GLY A 446 5.80 -9.44 -33.10
CA GLY A 446 5.16 -8.79 -31.97
C GLY A 446 6.11 -8.55 -30.79
N TRP A 447 5.94 -7.42 -30.09
CA TRP A 447 6.78 -7.06 -28.92
C TRP A 447 6.74 -8.13 -27.81
N VAL A 448 5.57 -8.74 -27.56
CA VAL A 448 5.41 -9.83 -26.60
C VAL A 448 6.28 -11.02 -26.98
N SER A 449 6.21 -11.46 -28.25
CA SER A 449 7.02 -12.56 -28.79
C SER A 449 8.53 -12.28 -28.68
N LYS A 450 8.96 -11.04 -28.95
CA LYS A 450 10.37 -10.62 -28.79
C LYS A 450 10.84 -10.69 -27.34
N ASN A 451 10.00 -10.26 -26.39
CA ASN A 451 10.31 -10.35 -24.96
C ASN A 451 10.42 -11.81 -24.51
N ILE A 452 9.50 -12.67 -24.95
CA ILE A 452 9.52 -14.11 -24.63
C ILE A 452 10.72 -14.80 -25.26
N TYR A 453 11.05 -14.48 -26.52
CA TYR A 453 12.25 -14.96 -27.18
C TYR A 453 13.52 -14.57 -26.39
N LEU A 454 13.64 -13.31 -25.97
CA LEU A 454 14.79 -12.87 -25.18
C LEU A 454 14.91 -13.61 -23.85
N LYS A 455 13.80 -13.79 -23.12
CA LYS A 455 13.80 -14.58 -21.88
C LYS A 455 14.19 -16.04 -22.15
N LEU A 456 13.70 -16.62 -23.24
CA LEU A 456 13.96 -17.99 -23.64
C LEU A 456 15.46 -18.24 -23.90
N ILE A 457 16.10 -17.43 -24.72
CA ILE A 457 17.54 -17.58 -25.04
C ILE A 457 18.43 -17.32 -23.82
N VAL A 458 17.99 -16.46 -22.90
CA VAL A 458 18.70 -16.16 -21.65
C VAL A 458 18.62 -17.34 -20.68
N GLU A 459 17.44 -17.95 -20.53
CA GLU A 459 17.23 -19.14 -19.70
C GLU A 459 18.09 -20.32 -20.17
N GLU A 460 18.16 -20.56 -21.49
CA GLU A 460 19.00 -21.61 -22.06
C GLU A 460 20.49 -21.24 -22.19
N LYS A 461 20.88 -20.01 -21.83
CA LYS A 461 22.25 -19.48 -21.99
C LYS A 461 22.77 -19.61 -23.43
N ASP A 462 21.90 -19.39 -24.42
CA ASP A 462 22.26 -19.42 -25.83
C ASP A 462 22.99 -18.13 -26.22
N LEU A 463 24.28 -18.08 -25.88
CA LEU A 463 25.11 -16.87 -26.00
C LEU A 463 25.18 -16.35 -27.45
N ASP A 464 25.16 -17.24 -28.44
CA ASP A 464 25.19 -16.86 -29.86
C ASP A 464 23.95 -16.03 -30.22
N GLU A 465 22.77 -16.53 -29.84
CA GLU A 465 21.49 -15.85 -30.09
C GLU A 465 21.33 -14.57 -29.28
N ILE A 466 21.78 -14.56 -28.02
CA ILE A 466 21.77 -13.34 -27.19
C ILE A 466 22.62 -12.26 -27.86
N MET A 467 23.80 -12.63 -28.38
CA MET A 467 24.68 -11.69 -29.06
C MET A 467 24.05 -11.13 -30.35
N GLU A 468 23.40 -11.96 -31.16
CA GLU A 468 22.63 -11.50 -32.34
C GLU A 468 21.53 -10.52 -31.94
N PHE A 469 20.71 -10.86 -30.94
CA PHE A 469 19.61 -10.02 -30.50
C PHE A 469 20.09 -8.66 -29.97
N VAL A 470 21.19 -8.65 -29.22
CA VAL A 470 21.81 -7.44 -28.68
C VAL A 470 22.48 -6.59 -29.77
N LYS A 471 23.03 -7.19 -30.84
CA LYS A 471 23.53 -6.44 -32.01
C LYS A 471 22.42 -5.65 -32.70
N GLU A 472 21.23 -6.24 -32.83
CA GLU A 472 20.05 -5.58 -33.38
C GLU A 472 19.46 -4.53 -32.43
N ASN A 473 19.61 -4.74 -31.12
CA ASN A 473 19.07 -3.88 -30.07
C ASN A 473 20.17 -3.39 -29.10
N PRO A 474 21.04 -2.44 -29.50
CA PRO A 474 22.17 -2.02 -28.66
C PRO A 474 21.77 -1.49 -27.28
N SER A 475 20.54 -1.01 -27.10
CA SER A 475 20.06 -0.39 -25.85
C SER A 475 20.07 -1.32 -24.63
N ILE A 476 20.01 -2.63 -24.84
CA ILE A 476 19.94 -3.62 -23.76
C ILE A 476 21.31 -4.19 -23.36
N ILE A 477 22.40 -3.83 -24.06
CA ILE A 477 23.75 -4.38 -23.85
C ILE A 477 24.21 -4.29 -22.39
N GLU A 478 23.81 -3.25 -21.66
CA GLU A 478 24.20 -3.06 -20.25
C GLU A 478 23.77 -4.24 -19.35
N GLY A 479 22.66 -4.89 -19.67
CA GLY A 479 22.15 -6.03 -18.91
C GLY A 479 22.78 -7.37 -19.27
N TYR A 480 23.40 -7.48 -20.45
CA TYR A 480 23.88 -8.75 -21.01
C TYR A 480 25.40 -8.81 -21.21
N ALA A 481 26.11 -7.69 -21.12
CA ALA A 481 27.55 -7.61 -21.39
C ALA A 481 28.39 -8.56 -20.52
N GLU A 482 28.05 -8.73 -19.23
CA GLU A 482 28.79 -9.63 -18.33
C GLU A 482 28.67 -11.10 -18.74
N MET A 483 27.52 -11.52 -19.27
CA MET A 483 27.29 -12.88 -19.75
C MET A 483 27.96 -13.15 -21.10
N LEU A 484 28.10 -12.12 -21.93
CA LEU A 484 28.62 -12.22 -23.29
C LEU A 484 30.13 -12.01 -23.40
N GLN A 485 30.76 -11.29 -22.46
CA GLN A 485 32.15 -10.84 -22.58
C GLN A 485 33.18 -11.98 -22.66
N GLU A 486 32.89 -13.16 -22.11
CA GLU A 486 33.82 -14.30 -22.14
C GLU A 486 33.96 -14.88 -23.55
N LYS A 487 32.86 -14.96 -24.31
CA LYS A 487 32.82 -15.53 -25.67
C LYS A 487 32.92 -14.46 -26.77
N PHE A 488 32.34 -13.28 -26.56
CA PHE A 488 32.14 -12.25 -27.60
C PHE A 488 32.73 -10.88 -27.23
N LYS A 489 33.88 -10.86 -26.57
CA LYS A 489 34.50 -9.64 -26.03
C LYS A 489 34.50 -8.45 -27.00
N ASP A 490 35.01 -8.65 -28.22
CA ASP A 490 35.15 -7.56 -29.19
C ASP A 490 33.80 -7.07 -29.71
N GLU A 491 32.85 -7.97 -29.91
CA GLU A 491 31.51 -7.63 -30.37
C GLU A 491 30.71 -6.87 -29.31
N VAL A 492 30.82 -7.32 -28.05
CA VAL A 492 30.24 -6.63 -26.88
C VAL A 492 30.78 -5.20 -26.81
N ILE A 493 32.10 -5.03 -26.94
CA ILE A 493 32.75 -3.71 -26.92
C ILE A 493 32.16 -2.79 -28.00
N GLU A 494 32.00 -3.28 -29.22
CA GLU A 494 31.48 -2.49 -30.34
C GLU A 494 29.99 -2.15 -30.19
N VAL A 495 29.15 -3.08 -29.73
CA VAL A 495 27.73 -2.80 -29.47
C VAL A 495 27.58 -1.81 -28.31
N TYR A 496 28.36 -1.95 -27.25
CA TYR A 496 28.35 -1.02 -26.12
C TYR A 496 28.75 0.40 -26.55
N LYS A 497 29.74 0.55 -27.44
CA LYS A 497 30.09 1.86 -28.03
C LYS A 497 28.90 2.46 -28.79
N LYS A 498 28.17 1.66 -29.59
CA LYS A 498 26.96 2.13 -30.29
C LYS A 498 25.89 2.61 -29.32
N HIS A 499 25.65 1.87 -28.24
CA HIS A 499 24.71 2.26 -27.17
C HIS A 499 25.10 3.58 -26.51
N ILE A 500 26.35 3.72 -26.07
CA ILE A 500 26.86 4.96 -25.47
C ILE A 500 26.62 6.16 -26.40
N MET A 501 26.92 6.00 -27.69
CA MET A 501 26.72 7.07 -28.68
C MET A 501 25.24 7.42 -28.84
N ALA A 502 24.34 6.44 -28.84
CA ALA A 502 22.90 6.67 -28.94
C ALA A 502 22.35 7.43 -27.72
N VAL A 503 22.71 7.01 -26.49
CA VAL A 503 22.29 7.68 -25.25
C VAL A 503 22.88 9.09 -25.16
N ALA A 504 24.14 9.28 -25.59
CA ALA A 504 24.74 10.60 -25.65
C ALA A 504 24.00 11.52 -26.63
N ASN A 505 23.58 11.00 -27.78
CA ASN A 505 22.88 11.78 -28.79
C ASN A 505 21.49 12.25 -28.36
N SER A 506 20.75 11.42 -27.62
CA SER A 506 19.42 11.77 -27.11
C SER A 506 19.45 12.65 -25.85
N SER A 507 20.63 12.86 -25.24
CA SER A 507 20.77 13.64 -24.01
C SER A 507 20.77 15.16 -24.23
N SER A 508 20.01 15.87 -23.41
CA SER A 508 19.73 17.31 -23.51
C SER A 508 20.03 18.10 -22.24
N ASN A 509 19.95 17.46 -21.07
CA ASN A 509 20.09 18.12 -19.77
C ASN A 509 21.14 17.45 -18.87
N ARG A 510 21.53 18.15 -17.80
CA ARG A 510 22.61 17.70 -16.89
C ARG A 510 22.30 16.37 -16.18
N LYS A 511 21.02 16.08 -15.92
CA LYS A 511 20.61 14.79 -15.33
C LYS A 511 20.86 13.65 -16.33
N GLU A 512 20.55 13.84 -17.61
CA GLU A 512 20.81 12.87 -18.67
C GLU A 512 22.31 12.71 -18.97
N TYR A 513 23.09 13.80 -18.96
CA TYR A 513 24.56 13.70 -19.10
C TYR A 513 25.20 12.84 -18.01
N LYS A 514 24.72 12.95 -16.77
CA LYS A 514 25.16 12.07 -15.68
C LYS A 514 24.82 10.60 -15.97
N LYS A 515 23.65 10.29 -16.54
CA LYS A 515 23.31 8.92 -16.97
C LYS A 515 24.28 8.40 -18.02
N VAL A 516 24.65 9.18 -19.04
CA VAL A 516 25.67 8.77 -20.02
C VAL A 516 26.99 8.42 -19.32
N CYS A 517 27.39 9.22 -18.34
CA CYS A 517 28.60 8.97 -17.57
C CYS A 517 28.54 7.66 -16.77
N GLU A 518 27.37 7.29 -16.26
CA GLU A 518 27.14 6.00 -15.59
C GLU A 518 27.27 4.82 -16.57
N VAL A 519 26.71 4.94 -17.77
CA VAL A 519 26.86 3.94 -18.84
C VAL A 519 28.34 3.74 -19.21
N VAL A 520 29.10 4.84 -19.36
CA VAL A 520 30.55 4.79 -19.64
C VAL A 520 31.33 4.13 -18.50
N LYS A 521 30.94 4.34 -17.24
CA LYS A 521 31.57 3.66 -16.08
C LYS A 521 31.31 2.16 -16.10
N LYS A 522 30.13 1.70 -16.51
CA LYS A 522 29.84 0.26 -16.67
C LYS A 522 30.64 -0.32 -17.84
N TYR A 523 30.69 0.38 -18.98
CA TYR A 523 31.53 0.01 -20.11
C TYR A 523 33.01 -0.19 -19.75
N LYS A 524 33.57 0.68 -18.90
CA LYS A 524 34.95 0.54 -18.39
C LYS A 524 35.21 -0.81 -17.72
N LYS A 525 34.23 -1.37 -16.99
CA LYS A 525 34.38 -2.65 -16.30
C LYS A 525 34.58 -3.80 -17.30
N ILE A 526 33.96 -3.71 -18.47
CA ILE A 526 33.99 -4.73 -19.53
C ILE A 526 35.17 -4.51 -20.50
N ALA A 527 35.31 -3.30 -21.02
CA ALA A 527 36.25 -2.97 -22.09
C ALA A 527 37.63 -2.52 -21.59
N GLY A 528 37.76 -2.20 -20.30
CA GLY A 528 38.97 -1.66 -19.69
C GLY A 528 39.15 -0.15 -19.87
N ASN A 529 40.16 0.41 -19.19
CA ASN A 529 40.40 1.86 -19.14
C ASN A 529 40.73 2.46 -20.52
N LYS A 530 41.54 1.77 -21.33
CA LYS A 530 41.98 2.30 -22.63
C LYS A 530 40.79 2.56 -23.56
N ASN A 531 39.90 1.58 -23.71
CA ASN A 531 38.69 1.70 -24.52
C ASN A 531 37.73 2.77 -23.98
N MET A 532 37.64 2.93 -22.65
CA MET A 532 36.86 3.99 -22.03
C MET A 532 37.40 5.38 -22.38
N GLU A 533 38.71 5.58 -22.30
CA GLU A 533 39.34 6.86 -22.64
C GLU A 533 39.10 7.23 -24.11
N GLU A 534 39.22 6.26 -25.03
CA GLU A 534 38.94 6.45 -26.45
C GLU A 534 37.49 6.90 -26.72
N ILE A 535 36.48 6.28 -26.08
CA ILE A 535 35.08 6.67 -26.28
C ILE A 535 34.77 8.03 -25.63
N VAL A 536 35.35 8.33 -24.47
CA VAL A 536 35.19 9.64 -23.81
C VAL A 536 35.79 10.75 -24.67
N ASP A 537 36.99 10.55 -25.22
CA ASP A 537 37.63 11.54 -26.09
C ASP A 537 36.83 11.77 -27.38
N LYS A 538 36.24 10.70 -27.94
CA LYS A 538 35.32 10.81 -29.07
C LYS A 538 34.05 11.61 -28.73
N LEU A 539 33.45 11.38 -27.55
CA LEU A 539 32.27 12.12 -27.10
C LEU A 539 32.58 13.61 -26.85
N ILE A 540 33.72 13.93 -26.23
CA ILE A 540 34.16 15.31 -26.00
C ILE A 540 34.34 16.04 -27.34
N ALA A 541 34.98 15.39 -28.32
CA ALA A 541 35.18 15.97 -29.64
C ALA A 541 33.86 16.24 -30.38
N LEU A 542 32.90 15.31 -30.30
CA LEU A 542 31.60 15.41 -30.95
C LEU A 542 30.66 16.44 -30.30
N TYR A 543 30.66 16.54 -28.97
CA TYR A 543 29.76 17.41 -28.21
C TYR A 543 30.45 18.63 -27.60
N LYS A 544 31.50 19.14 -28.24
CA LYS A 544 32.27 20.34 -27.80
C LYS A 544 31.40 21.58 -27.53
N ASN A 545 30.25 21.69 -28.18
CA ASN A 545 29.29 22.80 -28.01
C ASN A 545 28.34 22.62 -26.81
N LYS A 546 28.49 21.55 -26.01
CA LYS A 546 27.71 21.29 -24.79
C LYS A 546 28.64 21.33 -23.56
N PRO A 547 28.97 22.52 -23.01
CA PRO A 547 29.96 22.65 -21.94
C PRO A 547 29.64 21.81 -20.71
N ALA A 548 28.37 21.80 -20.28
CA ALA A 548 27.93 21.01 -19.14
C ALA A 548 28.10 19.50 -19.34
N PHE A 549 28.01 18.99 -20.58
CA PHE A 549 28.24 17.57 -20.86
C PHE A 549 29.73 17.23 -20.85
N VAL A 550 30.56 18.08 -21.47
CA VAL A 550 32.02 17.98 -21.46
C VAL A 550 32.57 17.99 -20.03
N ASP A 551 32.01 18.84 -19.15
CA ASP A 551 32.36 18.87 -17.73
C ASP A 551 32.09 17.54 -17.02
N GLU A 552 30.92 16.92 -17.24
CA GLU A 552 30.60 15.63 -16.63
C GLU A 552 31.50 14.50 -17.19
N LEU A 553 31.80 14.49 -18.49
CA LEU A 553 32.73 13.52 -19.11
C LEU A 553 34.16 13.66 -18.57
N ASN A 554 34.65 14.89 -18.40
CA ASN A 554 35.98 15.17 -17.84
C ASN A 554 36.11 14.67 -16.39
N LYS A 555 35.03 14.69 -15.60
CA LYS A 555 35.05 14.11 -14.25
C LYS A 555 35.32 12.61 -14.27
N ILE A 556 34.82 11.87 -15.27
CA ILE A 556 35.11 10.43 -15.41
C ILE A 556 36.60 10.20 -15.66
N LYS A 557 37.21 11.03 -16.52
CA LYS A 557 38.65 10.97 -16.85
C LYS A 557 39.53 11.31 -15.65
N LYS A 558 39.05 12.21 -14.77
CA LYS A 558 39.74 12.68 -13.56
C LYS A 558 39.68 11.73 -12.35
N ILE A 559 39.04 10.56 -12.42
CA ILE A 559 39.08 9.53 -11.34
C ILE A 559 40.46 8.81 -11.29
N LYS A 560 41.51 9.43 -11.84
CA LYS A 560 42.90 9.15 -11.53
C LYS A 560 43.66 10.46 -11.35
N LYS A 561 43.78 10.90 -10.11
CA LYS A 561 45.07 10.69 -9.46
C LYS A 561 44.87 9.68 -8.35
#